data_AF-A0A1M2ZGE1-F1
#
_entry.id   AF-A0A1M2ZGE1-F1
#
_cell.length_a   1.000
_cell.length_b   1.000
_cell.length_c   1.000
_cell.angle_alpha   90.00
_cell.angle_beta   90.00
_cell.angle_gamma   90.00
#
_symmetry.space_group_name_H-M   'P 1'
#
loop_
_entity.id
_entity.type
_entity.pdbx_description
1 polymer ?
#
loop_
_entity_poly.entity_id
_entity_poly.type
_entity_poly.pdbx_seq_one_letter_code
_entity_poly.pdbx_strand_id
1 'polypeptide(L)'
;MSRTFTRAEFYDLVWSKPMTRLAKEFALSDVALHKICKKHDIPNPPLGWWAKKAAGKAVKQTPLPNAKAGISDRITIAAGELRPEPELIATARENARLLASSIDGEAVLPANPIVDRTIAQLRKAKPSAINGLVTVEGLNVVKASVAPASIDRLELALGRIAAAAEALGIKLARGEKSASFQCDGETIAFSISEGVRREKHVPTEKELAEQEAARKRRARRWNSPGSWDDDDFAFSSLRGPEWDYHPTGQLAFELEQSYLLGGSPRRSFRDAKVQRIETMASDIAVGIAVLAAAKKDDRLKREEQARRDAEARRLRELALRRDHIAERRGKALDEVLEEMASLDRLRRLVANLRAENLAERAGRVAEFLVMAERRLASREAALSADGLEQRFEKNKLFGDDDDHAFRPPYGYY
;
A
#
# COMPACT_ATOMS: atom_id res chain seq x y z
N MET A 1 10.25 -6.12 -22.94
CA MET A 1 9.86 -6.50 -24.32
C MET A 1 9.56 -8.00 -24.36
N SER A 2 8.46 -8.42 -24.97
CA SER A 2 8.14 -9.84 -25.18
C SER A 2 9.06 -10.44 -26.25
N ARG A 3 9.56 -11.65 -26.01
CA ARG A 3 10.32 -12.43 -27.00
C ARG A 3 9.47 -13.59 -27.46
N THR A 4 9.43 -13.84 -28.77
CA THR A 4 8.67 -14.94 -29.36
C THR A 4 9.64 -15.91 -30.03
N PHE A 5 9.49 -17.20 -29.73
CA PHE A 5 10.29 -18.29 -30.25
C PHE A 5 9.37 -19.33 -30.90
N THR A 6 9.87 -20.05 -31.89
CA THR A 6 9.26 -21.32 -32.30
C THR A 6 9.56 -22.41 -31.27
N ARG A 7 8.80 -23.51 -31.29
CA ARG A 7 9.01 -24.64 -30.37
C ARG A 7 10.39 -25.27 -30.53
N ALA A 8 10.90 -25.35 -31.76
CA ALA A 8 12.23 -25.85 -32.07
C ALA A 8 13.33 -24.91 -31.56
N GLU A 9 13.22 -23.60 -31.83
CA GLU A 9 14.17 -22.60 -31.34
C GLU A 9 14.25 -22.58 -29.81
N PHE A 10 13.10 -22.69 -29.13
CA PHE A 10 13.08 -22.70 -27.67
C PHE A 10 13.67 -23.98 -27.09
N TYR A 11 13.47 -25.13 -27.76
CA TYR A 11 14.13 -26.38 -27.40
C TYR A 11 15.65 -26.24 -27.51
N ASP A 12 16.18 -25.75 -28.64
CA ASP A 12 17.62 -25.56 -28.81
C ASP A 12 18.19 -24.63 -27.74
N LEU A 13 17.45 -23.59 -27.39
CA LEU A 13 17.83 -22.66 -26.33
C LEU A 13 17.93 -23.35 -24.96
N VAL A 14 16.92 -24.15 -24.57
CA VAL A 14 16.89 -24.92 -23.32
C VAL A 14 18.05 -25.92 -23.21
N TRP A 15 18.50 -26.48 -24.33
CA TRP A 15 19.63 -27.41 -24.38
C TRP A 15 20.99 -26.74 -24.60
N SER A 16 21.02 -25.43 -24.89
CA SER A 16 22.25 -24.65 -25.08
C SER A 16 22.82 -24.08 -23.77
N LYS A 17 21.97 -23.73 -22.80
CA LYS A 17 22.37 -23.09 -21.53
C LYS A 17 21.63 -23.69 -20.33
N PRO A 18 22.22 -23.68 -19.12
CA PRO A 18 21.51 -24.03 -17.89
C PRO A 18 20.26 -23.17 -17.68
N MET A 19 19.17 -23.79 -17.23
CA MET A 19 17.87 -23.12 -17.04
C MET A 19 17.96 -21.92 -16.08
N THR A 20 18.85 -21.97 -15.09
CA THR A 20 19.11 -20.87 -14.15
C THR A 20 19.70 -19.62 -14.83
N ARG A 21 20.48 -19.78 -15.90
CA ARG A 21 20.97 -18.65 -16.71
C ARG A 21 19.88 -18.11 -17.63
N LEU A 22 19.14 -19.00 -18.30
CA LEU A 22 18.01 -18.60 -19.14
C LEU A 22 16.94 -17.86 -18.33
N ALA A 23 16.67 -18.30 -17.09
CA ALA A 23 15.74 -17.66 -16.17
C ALA A 23 16.10 -16.19 -15.93
N LYS A 24 17.38 -15.90 -15.69
CA LYS A 24 17.89 -14.53 -15.55
C LYS A 24 17.76 -13.73 -16.84
N GLU A 25 18.14 -14.32 -17.99
CA GLU A 25 18.07 -13.66 -19.30
C GLU A 25 16.63 -13.29 -19.72
N PHE A 26 15.65 -14.07 -19.26
CA PHE A 26 14.22 -13.85 -19.53
C PHE A 26 13.48 -13.12 -18.40
N ALA A 27 14.16 -12.77 -17.32
CA ALA A 27 13.55 -12.23 -16.10
C ALA A 27 12.35 -13.08 -15.62
N LEU A 28 12.55 -14.40 -15.59
CA LEU A 28 11.58 -15.39 -15.11
C LEU A 28 12.21 -16.23 -13.99
N SER A 29 11.38 -16.90 -13.18
CA SER A 29 11.89 -17.97 -12.32
C SER A 29 12.21 -19.22 -13.13
N ASP A 30 13.14 -20.02 -12.64
CA ASP A 30 13.45 -21.36 -13.17
C ASP A 30 12.19 -22.24 -13.21
N VAL A 31 11.33 -22.17 -12.20
CA VAL A 31 10.04 -22.87 -12.16
C VAL A 31 9.10 -22.39 -13.27
N ALA A 32 9.06 -21.09 -13.57
CA ALA A 32 8.24 -20.55 -14.65
C ALA A 32 8.71 -21.04 -16.03
N LEU A 33 10.02 -21.08 -16.29
CA LEU A 33 10.57 -21.68 -17.50
C LEU A 33 10.25 -23.17 -17.61
N HIS A 34 10.32 -23.92 -16.51
CA HIS A 34 9.92 -25.34 -16.49
C HIS A 34 8.43 -25.52 -16.82
N LYS A 35 7.55 -24.65 -16.31
CA LYS A 35 6.11 -24.66 -16.66
C LYS A 35 5.89 -24.39 -18.15
N ILE A 36 6.66 -23.47 -18.74
CA ILE A 36 6.60 -23.17 -20.18
C ILE A 36 7.05 -24.40 -20.98
N CYS A 37 8.18 -25.01 -20.62
CA CYS A 37 8.65 -26.25 -21.27
C CYS A 37 7.60 -27.36 -21.19
N LYS A 38 7.01 -27.58 -20.01
CA LYS A 38 5.96 -28.57 -19.80
C LYS A 38 4.70 -28.28 -20.62
N LYS A 39 4.28 -27.02 -20.70
CA LYS A 39 3.10 -26.59 -21.48
C LYS A 39 3.25 -26.85 -22.98
N HIS A 40 4.47 -26.68 -23.50
CA HIS A 40 4.77 -26.87 -24.93
C HIS A 40 5.39 -28.25 -25.25
N ASP A 41 5.36 -29.19 -24.30
CA ASP A 41 5.89 -30.55 -24.44
C ASP A 41 7.36 -30.55 -24.92
N ILE A 42 8.17 -29.65 -24.34
CA ILE A 42 9.60 -29.52 -24.61
C ILE A 42 10.36 -30.24 -23.49
N PRO A 43 11.14 -31.29 -23.80
CA PRO A 43 11.93 -31.99 -22.79
C PRO A 43 13.10 -31.10 -22.34
N ASN A 44 13.37 -31.10 -21.04
CA ASN A 44 14.46 -30.37 -20.42
C ASN A 44 15.61 -31.31 -20.01
N PRO A 45 16.86 -30.80 -19.89
CA PRO A 45 17.97 -31.58 -19.37
C PRO A 45 17.68 -32.07 -17.93
N PRO A 46 17.88 -33.37 -17.62
CA PRO A 46 17.65 -33.91 -16.28
C PRO A 46 18.65 -33.36 -15.25
N LEU A 47 18.34 -33.55 -13.96
CA LEU A 47 19.22 -33.10 -12.87
C LEU A 47 20.63 -33.69 -13.04
N GLY A 48 21.65 -32.84 -12.95
CA GLY A 48 23.05 -33.22 -13.13
C GLY A 48 23.51 -33.39 -14.58
N TRP A 49 22.65 -33.21 -15.58
CA TRP A 49 23.06 -33.27 -17.00
C TRP A 49 24.14 -32.25 -17.34
N TRP A 50 23.97 -30.99 -16.91
CA TRP A 50 24.95 -29.92 -17.12
C TRP A 50 26.26 -30.17 -16.37
N ALA A 51 26.19 -30.76 -15.16
CA ALA A 51 27.40 -31.13 -14.40
C ALA A 51 28.18 -32.26 -15.10
N LYS A 52 27.48 -33.26 -15.65
CA LYS A 52 28.09 -34.33 -16.44
C LYS A 52 28.73 -33.80 -17.72
N LYS A 53 28.05 -32.87 -18.43
CA LYS A 53 28.58 -32.22 -19.63
C LYS A 53 29.81 -31.37 -19.34
N ALA A 54 29.80 -30.60 -18.24
CA ALA A 54 30.96 -29.80 -17.82
C ALA A 54 32.15 -30.67 -17.40
N ALA A 55 31.90 -31.85 -16.83
CA ALA A 55 32.92 -32.84 -16.49
C ALA A 55 33.37 -33.72 -17.67
N GLY A 56 33.03 -33.35 -18.92
CA GLY A 56 33.44 -34.07 -20.13
C GLY A 56 32.82 -35.45 -20.33
N LYS A 57 31.79 -35.82 -19.56
CA LYS A 57 31.13 -37.13 -19.68
C LYS A 57 30.15 -37.12 -20.84
N ALA A 58 30.02 -38.28 -21.50
CA ALA A 58 29.01 -38.47 -22.55
C ALA A 58 27.60 -38.29 -21.97
N VAL A 59 26.86 -37.33 -22.52
CA VAL A 59 25.48 -37.01 -22.11
C VAL A 59 24.53 -37.24 -23.29
N LYS A 60 23.36 -37.82 -23.01
CA LYS A 60 22.30 -38.01 -24.03
C LYS A 60 21.35 -36.82 -24.00
N GLN A 61 21.03 -36.28 -25.17
CA GLN A 61 20.01 -35.25 -25.35
C GLN A 61 18.70 -35.93 -25.80
N THR A 62 17.59 -35.62 -25.13
CA THR A 62 16.28 -36.18 -25.46
C THR A 62 15.72 -35.42 -26.66
N PRO A 63 15.43 -36.07 -27.80
CA PRO A 63 14.94 -35.38 -28.99
C PRO A 63 13.59 -34.73 -28.74
N LEU A 64 13.32 -33.62 -29.45
CA LEU A 64 12.05 -32.91 -29.38
C LEU A 64 10.92 -33.80 -29.93
N PRO A 65 9.91 -34.19 -29.12
CA PRO A 65 8.80 -35.00 -29.60
C PRO A 65 7.91 -34.22 -30.58
N ASN A 66 7.13 -34.90 -31.41
CA ASN A 66 6.12 -34.22 -32.24
C ASN A 66 5.09 -33.51 -31.36
N ALA A 67 4.63 -32.32 -31.78
CA ALA A 67 3.66 -31.54 -31.02
C ALA A 67 2.34 -32.30 -30.90
N LYS A 68 1.79 -32.39 -29.68
CA LYS A 68 0.46 -32.96 -29.45
C LYS A 68 -0.63 -32.03 -30.02
N ALA A 69 -1.76 -32.60 -30.44
CA ALA A 69 -2.89 -31.84 -30.94
C ALA A 69 -3.33 -30.76 -29.94
N GLY A 70 -3.35 -29.49 -30.37
CA GLY A 70 -3.73 -28.33 -29.55
C GLY A 70 -2.58 -27.56 -28.89
N ILE A 71 -1.32 -27.97 -29.06
CA ILE A 71 -0.16 -27.20 -28.58
C ILE A 71 0.28 -26.18 -29.63
N SER A 72 0.32 -24.90 -29.25
CA SER A 72 0.87 -23.82 -30.09
C SER A 72 2.36 -24.02 -30.35
N ASP A 73 2.76 -23.91 -31.62
CA ASP A 73 4.17 -23.95 -32.06
C ASP A 73 4.91 -22.63 -31.77
N ARG A 74 4.18 -21.59 -31.35
CA ARG A 74 4.75 -20.30 -30.92
C ARG A 74 4.74 -20.19 -29.41
N ILE A 75 5.91 -19.88 -28.85
CA ILE A 75 6.16 -19.62 -27.43
C ILE A 75 6.45 -18.14 -27.27
N THR A 76 5.53 -17.42 -26.64
CA THR A 76 5.75 -16.01 -26.29
C THR A 76 6.12 -15.92 -24.82
N ILE A 77 7.36 -15.50 -24.56
CA ILE A 77 7.83 -15.15 -23.24
C ILE A 77 7.66 -13.63 -23.11
N ALA A 78 6.57 -13.24 -22.43
CA ALA A 78 6.54 -11.90 -21.86
C ALA A 78 7.66 -11.85 -20.82
N ALA A 79 8.65 -10.98 -21.04
CA ALA A 79 9.66 -10.72 -20.01
C ALA A 79 8.88 -10.37 -18.74
N GLY A 80 8.99 -11.21 -17.71
CA GLY A 80 8.45 -10.85 -16.42
C GLY A 80 9.15 -9.56 -16.05
N GLU A 81 8.41 -8.50 -15.78
CA GLU A 81 8.97 -7.39 -15.01
C GLU A 81 9.23 -7.92 -13.59
N LEU A 82 10.23 -8.77 -13.43
CA LEU A 82 10.97 -8.82 -12.19
C LEU A 82 11.58 -7.42 -12.08
N ARG A 83 10.81 -6.50 -11.48
CA ARG A 83 11.33 -5.18 -11.14
C ARG A 83 12.66 -5.45 -10.45
N PRO A 84 13.79 -4.93 -10.98
CA PRO A 84 15.07 -5.16 -10.36
C PRO A 84 14.95 -4.71 -8.91
N GLU A 85 15.36 -5.58 -8.00
CA GLU A 85 15.40 -5.24 -6.59
C GLU A 85 16.24 -3.97 -6.44
N PRO A 86 15.74 -2.92 -5.75
CA PRO A 86 16.51 -1.71 -5.52
C PRO A 86 17.92 -2.03 -5.00
N GLU A 87 18.93 -1.34 -5.51
CA GLU A 87 20.34 -1.62 -5.19
C GLU A 87 20.58 -1.64 -3.67
N LEU A 88 19.96 -0.72 -2.92
CA LEU A 88 20.01 -0.66 -1.46
C LEU A 88 19.56 -1.98 -0.79
N ILE A 89 18.52 -2.61 -1.32
CA ILE A 89 17.96 -3.86 -0.79
C ILE A 89 18.86 -5.04 -1.19
N ALA A 90 19.41 -5.03 -2.41
CA ALA A 90 20.35 -6.04 -2.88
C ALA A 90 21.66 -6.00 -2.06
N THR A 91 22.23 -4.82 -1.82
CA THR A 91 23.43 -4.63 -1.00
C THR A 91 23.17 -5.01 0.46
N ALA A 92 22.01 -4.63 1.02
CA ALA A 92 21.64 -5.02 2.38
C ALA A 92 21.54 -6.55 2.51
N ARG A 93 20.96 -7.22 1.51
CA ARG A 93 20.89 -8.69 1.48
C ARG A 93 22.27 -9.34 1.38
N GLU A 94 23.14 -8.82 0.54
CA GLU A 94 24.49 -9.37 0.36
C GLU A 94 25.34 -9.19 1.63
N ASN A 95 25.37 -7.99 2.19
CA ASN A 95 26.07 -7.68 3.44
C ASN A 95 25.54 -8.54 4.59
N ALA A 96 24.22 -8.67 4.73
CA ALA A 96 23.62 -9.49 5.76
C ALA A 96 23.96 -10.98 5.58
N ARG A 97 24.06 -11.48 4.34
CA ARG A 97 24.47 -12.86 4.06
C ARG A 97 25.94 -13.10 4.38
N LEU A 98 26.82 -12.15 4.08
CA LEU A 98 28.23 -12.23 4.43
C LEU A 98 28.41 -12.30 5.94
N LEU A 99 27.75 -11.39 6.69
CA LEU A 99 27.79 -11.39 8.15
C LEU A 99 27.14 -12.65 8.76
N ALA A 100 26.05 -13.14 8.17
CA ALA A 100 25.40 -14.37 8.60
C ALA A 100 26.26 -15.63 8.38
N SER A 101 27.12 -15.64 7.35
CA SER A 101 28.02 -16.76 7.06
C SER A 101 29.15 -16.93 8.08
N SER A 102 29.44 -15.89 8.87
CA SER A 102 30.41 -15.91 9.96
C SER A 102 29.83 -16.30 11.34
N ILE A 103 28.53 -16.61 11.42
CA ILE A 103 27.87 -16.95 12.69
C ILE A 103 27.84 -18.47 12.86
N ASP A 104 28.58 -18.99 13.85
CA ASP A 104 28.51 -20.39 14.25
C ASP A 104 27.18 -20.68 14.96
N GLY A 105 26.42 -21.64 14.43
CA GLY A 105 25.08 -21.99 14.92
C GLY A 105 25.01 -22.65 16.32
N GLU A 106 26.16 -22.92 16.92
CA GLU A 106 26.33 -23.52 18.26
C GLU A 106 26.80 -22.52 19.33
N ALA A 107 26.97 -21.24 18.98
CA ALA A 107 27.40 -20.22 19.93
C ALA A 107 26.41 -20.07 21.10
N VAL A 108 26.96 -19.80 22.29
CA VAL A 108 26.20 -19.53 23.52
C VAL A 108 25.21 -18.39 23.25
N LEU A 109 23.93 -18.65 23.52
CA LEU A 109 22.88 -17.67 23.30
C LEU A 109 23.03 -16.51 24.28
N PRO A 110 23.22 -15.26 23.81
CA PRO A 110 23.23 -14.11 24.69
C PRO A 110 21.87 -13.99 25.38
N ALA A 111 21.90 -13.83 26.71
CA ALA A 111 20.69 -13.64 27.49
C ALA A 111 20.00 -12.34 27.05
N ASN A 112 18.72 -12.42 26.71
CA ASN A 112 17.93 -11.27 26.30
C ASN A 112 16.74 -11.08 27.24
N PRO A 113 16.71 -9.96 28.02
CA PRO A 113 15.68 -9.76 29.04
C PRO A 113 14.25 -9.68 28.47
N ILE A 114 14.10 -9.30 27.19
CA ILE A 114 12.80 -9.29 26.51
C ILE A 114 12.33 -10.72 26.22
N VAL A 115 13.24 -11.60 25.80
CA VAL A 115 12.95 -13.01 25.54
C VAL A 115 12.59 -13.71 26.84
N ASP A 116 13.40 -13.56 27.88
CA ASP A 116 13.17 -14.19 29.20
C ASP A 116 11.82 -13.78 29.79
N ARG A 117 11.49 -12.48 29.71
CA ARG A 117 10.19 -11.96 30.16
C ARG A 117 9.03 -12.55 29.36
N THR A 118 9.20 -12.68 28.04
CA THR A 118 8.18 -13.26 27.15
C THR A 118 7.91 -14.72 27.53
N ILE A 119 8.96 -15.54 27.68
CA ILE A 119 8.84 -16.95 28.05
C ILE A 119 8.23 -17.11 29.45
N ALA A 120 8.64 -16.28 30.42
CA ALA A 120 8.07 -16.29 31.76
C ALA A 120 6.57 -15.96 31.78
N GLN A 121 6.10 -15.06 30.90
CA GLN A 121 4.66 -14.77 30.78
C GLN A 121 3.91 -15.89 30.06
N LEU A 122 4.49 -16.49 29.01
CA LEU A 122 3.89 -17.63 28.31
C LEU A 122 3.71 -18.84 29.24
N ARG A 123 4.70 -19.13 30.09
CA ARG A 123 4.61 -20.23 31.08
C ARG A 123 3.53 -20.02 32.13
N LYS A 124 3.17 -18.76 32.43
CA LYS A 124 2.14 -18.42 33.43
C LYS A 124 0.74 -18.28 32.86
N ALA A 125 0.63 -17.99 31.56
CA ALA A 125 -0.65 -17.69 30.93
C ALA A 125 -1.47 -18.97 30.68
N LYS A 126 -2.79 -18.84 30.85
CA LYS A 126 -3.71 -19.98 30.72
C LYS A 126 -3.98 -20.26 29.23
N PRO A 127 -3.96 -21.54 28.79
CA PRO A 127 -4.35 -21.89 27.44
C PRO A 127 -5.78 -21.46 27.14
N SER A 128 -5.99 -20.95 25.93
CA SER A 128 -7.32 -20.63 25.43
C SER A 128 -8.18 -21.89 25.34
N ALA A 129 -9.43 -21.79 25.80
CA ALA A 129 -10.39 -22.89 25.74
C ALA A 129 -10.79 -23.27 24.30
N ILE A 130 -10.54 -22.39 23.32
CA ILE A 130 -10.96 -22.60 21.93
C ILE A 130 -9.90 -23.36 21.14
N ASN A 131 -8.64 -22.96 21.23
CA ASN A 131 -7.56 -23.46 20.37
C ASN A 131 -6.35 -24.01 21.14
N GLY A 132 -6.38 -24.02 22.47
CA GLY A 132 -5.29 -24.51 23.31
C GLY A 132 -4.01 -23.66 23.27
N LEU A 133 -4.03 -22.49 22.62
CA LEU A 133 -2.87 -21.60 22.53
C LEU A 133 -2.80 -20.66 23.72
N VAL A 134 -1.58 -20.34 24.12
CA VAL A 134 -1.26 -19.29 25.07
C VAL A 134 -0.80 -18.07 24.29
N THR A 135 -1.42 -16.91 24.55
CA THR A 135 -1.09 -15.67 23.85
C THR A 135 -0.52 -14.65 24.83
N VAL A 136 0.59 -14.03 24.44
CA VAL A 136 1.21 -12.91 25.15
C VAL A 136 1.33 -11.72 24.22
N GLU A 137 0.88 -10.57 24.69
CA GLU A 137 0.98 -9.27 24.02
C GLU A 137 1.16 -8.18 25.08
N GLY A 138 2.05 -7.23 24.83
CA GLY A 138 2.30 -6.14 25.76
C GLY A 138 3.65 -5.45 25.56
N LEU A 139 3.86 -4.38 26.30
CA LEU A 139 5.11 -3.61 26.27
C LEU A 139 6.27 -4.47 26.77
N ASN A 140 7.40 -4.43 26.04
CA ASN A 140 8.62 -5.21 26.34
C ASN A 140 8.45 -6.73 26.31
N VAL A 141 7.47 -7.26 25.58
CA VAL A 141 7.35 -8.70 25.29
C VAL A 141 7.15 -8.92 23.80
N VAL A 142 7.64 -10.05 23.30
CA VAL A 142 7.40 -10.45 21.92
C VAL A 142 5.95 -10.94 21.80
N LYS A 143 5.23 -10.43 20.80
CA LYS A 143 3.87 -10.90 20.51
C LYS A 143 3.94 -12.36 20.02
N ALA A 144 3.46 -13.28 20.84
CA ALA A 144 3.53 -14.71 20.56
C ALA A 144 2.20 -15.41 20.90
N SER A 145 1.77 -16.33 20.04
CA SER A 145 0.62 -17.22 20.28
C SER A 145 1.04 -18.66 19.98
N VAL A 146 1.32 -19.45 21.02
CA VAL A 146 1.90 -20.79 20.91
C VAL A 146 1.28 -21.76 21.91
N ALA A 147 1.32 -23.05 21.62
CA ALA A 147 0.91 -24.07 22.57
C ALA A 147 1.91 -24.19 23.73
N PRO A 148 1.48 -24.62 24.94
CA PRO A 148 2.38 -24.86 26.06
C PRO A 148 3.56 -25.78 25.74
N ALA A 149 3.33 -26.80 24.91
CA ALA A 149 4.37 -27.75 24.49
C ALA A 149 5.45 -27.14 23.57
N SER A 150 5.15 -26.01 22.93
CA SER A 150 6.07 -25.34 21.99
C SER A 150 6.91 -24.23 22.65
N ILE A 151 6.70 -23.95 23.95
CA ILE A 151 7.35 -22.82 24.65
C ILE A 151 8.87 -22.98 24.68
N ASP A 152 9.39 -24.15 25.01
CA ASP A 152 10.85 -24.37 25.11
C ASP A 152 11.52 -24.26 23.73
N ARG A 153 10.82 -24.70 22.68
CA ARG A 153 11.27 -24.53 21.30
C ARG A 153 11.27 -23.06 20.88
N LEU A 154 10.26 -22.30 21.29
CA LEU A 154 10.18 -20.86 21.05
C LEU A 154 11.32 -20.11 21.76
N GLU A 155 11.67 -20.49 22.99
CA GLU A 155 12.79 -19.93 23.75
C GLU A 155 14.12 -20.08 22.98
N LEU A 156 14.40 -21.30 22.50
CA LEU A 156 15.59 -21.56 21.66
C LEU A 156 15.57 -20.74 20.37
N ALA A 157 14.43 -20.69 19.68
CA ALA A 157 14.30 -19.98 18.42
C ALA A 157 14.49 -18.46 18.60
N LEU A 158 13.86 -17.86 19.61
CA LEU A 158 14.00 -16.45 19.92
C LEU A 158 15.42 -16.08 20.33
N GLY A 159 16.08 -16.91 21.15
CA GLY A 159 17.48 -16.69 21.51
C GLY A 159 18.38 -16.67 20.28
N ARG A 160 18.23 -17.65 19.37
CA ARG A 160 19.01 -17.70 18.11
C ARG A 160 18.73 -16.53 17.18
N ILE A 161 17.46 -16.16 17.01
CA ILE A 161 17.08 -15.01 16.17
C ILE A 161 17.65 -13.71 16.75
N ALA A 162 17.58 -13.52 18.06
CA ALA A 162 18.12 -12.34 18.73
C ALA A 162 19.65 -12.27 18.55
N ALA A 163 20.36 -13.38 18.74
CA ALA A 163 21.81 -13.46 18.52
C ALA A 163 22.20 -13.16 17.07
N ALA A 164 21.49 -13.77 16.11
CA ALA A 164 21.72 -13.53 14.69
C ALA A 164 21.42 -12.09 14.28
N ALA A 165 20.37 -11.48 14.86
CA ALA A 165 20.05 -10.07 14.65
C ALA A 165 21.14 -9.15 15.22
N GLU A 166 21.61 -9.43 16.43
CA GLU A 166 22.67 -8.65 17.10
C GLU A 166 23.98 -8.67 16.30
N ALA A 167 24.34 -9.81 15.72
CA ALA A 167 25.49 -9.93 14.82
C ALA A 167 25.38 -9.07 13.54
N LEU A 168 24.16 -8.73 13.13
CA LEU A 168 23.89 -7.78 12.03
C LEU A 168 23.76 -6.32 12.51
N GLY A 169 24.04 -6.03 13.79
CA GLY A 169 23.84 -4.72 14.39
C GLY A 169 22.37 -4.36 14.66
N ILE A 170 21.46 -5.34 14.57
CA ILE A 170 20.03 -5.17 14.78
C ILE A 170 19.72 -5.41 16.25
N LYS A 171 19.11 -4.44 16.92
CA LYS A 171 18.78 -4.54 18.35
C LYS A 171 17.32 -4.92 18.55
N LEU A 172 17.06 -5.95 19.35
CA LEU A 172 15.72 -6.24 19.86
C LEU A 172 15.41 -5.26 20.99
N ALA A 173 14.42 -4.40 20.81
CA ALA A 173 14.11 -3.30 21.72
C ALA A 173 12.60 -3.17 21.99
N ARG A 174 12.26 -2.23 22.87
CA ARG A 174 10.88 -1.84 23.14
C ARG A 174 10.27 -1.18 21.91
N GLY A 175 9.18 -1.74 21.39
CA GLY A 175 8.31 -1.07 20.42
C GLY A 175 7.09 -0.42 21.08
N GLU A 176 6.21 0.14 20.25
CA GLU A 176 5.01 0.85 20.69
C GLU A 176 3.98 -0.07 21.38
N LYS A 177 3.79 -1.28 20.84
CA LYS A 177 2.79 -2.26 21.32
C LYS A 177 3.42 -3.54 21.85
N SER A 178 4.46 -4.02 21.17
CA SER A 178 5.25 -5.21 21.49
C SER A 178 6.73 -4.93 21.28
N ALA A 179 7.59 -5.89 21.61
CA ALA A 179 8.99 -5.83 21.21
C ALA A 179 9.12 -5.75 19.67
N SER A 180 10.15 -5.04 19.22
CA SER A 180 10.44 -4.80 17.81
C SER A 180 11.94 -4.79 17.56
N PHE A 181 12.34 -5.06 16.32
CA PHE A 181 13.73 -4.94 15.90
C PHE A 181 14.00 -3.51 15.44
N GLN A 182 15.09 -2.92 15.93
CA GLN A 182 15.59 -1.62 15.53
C GLN A 182 16.82 -1.79 14.66
N CYS A 183 16.77 -1.25 13.44
CA CYS A 183 17.84 -1.30 12.45
C CYS A 183 17.86 0.01 11.65
N ASP A 184 19.00 0.70 11.57
CA ASP A 184 19.18 1.93 10.77
C ASP A 184 18.13 3.04 11.01
N GLY A 185 17.62 3.16 12.25
CA GLY A 185 16.59 4.13 12.62
C GLY A 185 15.16 3.72 12.21
N GLU A 186 14.99 2.54 11.61
CA GLU A 186 13.70 1.92 11.36
C GLU A 186 13.33 0.95 12.47
N THR A 187 12.04 0.90 12.80
CA THR A 187 11.47 -0.07 13.74
C THR A 187 10.61 -1.07 12.98
N ILE A 188 10.85 -2.35 13.23
CA ILE A 188 10.15 -3.46 12.58
C ILE A 188 9.45 -4.29 13.66
N ALA A 189 8.12 -4.24 13.68
CA ALA A 189 7.33 -5.14 14.50
C ALA A 189 7.29 -6.54 13.89
N PHE A 190 7.11 -7.53 14.76
CA PHE A 190 6.99 -8.92 14.35
C PHE A 190 6.09 -9.67 15.33
N SER A 191 5.58 -10.81 14.89
CA SER A 191 4.77 -11.71 15.71
C SER A 191 5.10 -13.15 15.40
N ILE A 192 4.95 -14.01 16.41
CA ILE A 192 5.11 -15.46 16.26
C ILE A 192 3.77 -16.14 16.53
N SER A 193 3.37 -17.03 15.64
CA SER A 193 2.12 -17.79 15.78
C SER A 193 2.35 -19.27 15.51
N GLU A 194 1.66 -20.12 16.26
CA GLU A 194 1.59 -21.55 15.99
C GLU A 194 0.38 -21.87 15.13
N GLY A 195 0.60 -22.69 14.10
CA GLY A 195 -0.48 -23.21 13.26
C GLY A 195 -1.42 -24.11 14.05
N VAL A 196 -2.72 -23.97 13.81
CA VAL A 196 -3.76 -24.80 14.40
C VAL A 196 -4.44 -25.59 13.31
N ARG A 197 -4.55 -26.90 13.50
CA ARG A 197 -5.33 -27.78 12.64
C ARG A 197 -6.75 -27.80 13.16
N ARG A 198 -7.71 -27.51 12.27
CA ARG A 198 -9.13 -27.65 12.57
C ARG A 198 -9.61 -29.02 12.12
N GLU A 199 -10.37 -29.69 12.96
CA GLU A 199 -11.08 -30.92 12.67
C GLU A 199 -12.56 -30.71 12.98
N LYS A 200 -13.44 -31.42 12.26
CA LYS A 200 -14.88 -31.26 12.47
C LYS A 200 -15.21 -31.74 13.88
N HIS A 201 -15.80 -30.86 14.68
CA HIS A 201 -16.13 -31.16 16.05
C HIS A 201 -17.10 -32.33 16.12
N VAL A 202 -16.79 -33.29 16.99
CA VAL A 202 -17.67 -34.40 17.29
C VAL A 202 -18.36 -34.08 18.61
N PRO A 203 -19.68 -33.76 18.60
CA PRO A 203 -20.40 -33.40 19.80
C PRO A 203 -20.24 -34.46 20.89
N THR A 204 -19.81 -34.03 22.06
CA THR A 204 -19.75 -34.90 23.24
C THR A 204 -21.16 -35.21 23.73
N GLU A 205 -21.32 -36.32 24.48
CA GLU A 205 -22.63 -36.71 25.06
C GLU A 205 -23.23 -35.58 25.92
N LYS A 206 -22.36 -34.81 26.60
CA LYS A 206 -22.76 -33.66 27.40
C LYS A 206 -23.27 -32.51 26.53
N GLU A 207 -22.57 -32.17 25.44
CA GLU A 207 -23.01 -31.11 24.51
C GLU A 207 -24.29 -31.51 23.77
N LEU A 208 -24.45 -32.79 23.42
CA LEU A 208 -25.69 -33.35 22.88
C LEU A 208 -26.84 -33.16 23.88
N ALA A 209 -26.64 -33.53 25.16
CA ALA A 209 -27.64 -33.36 26.20
C ALA A 209 -28.01 -31.87 26.43
N GLU A 210 -27.02 -30.97 26.38
CA GLU A 210 -27.24 -29.52 26.48
C GLU A 210 -28.01 -28.97 25.27
N GLN A 211 -27.71 -29.43 24.05
CA GLN A 211 -28.44 -29.10 22.83
C GLN A 211 -29.88 -29.62 22.89
N GLU A 212 -30.09 -30.84 23.37
CA GLU A 212 -31.43 -31.38 23.57
C GLU A 212 -32.22 -30.61 24.63
N ALA A 213 -31.57 -30.24 25.73
CA ALA A 213 -32.18 -29.42 26.77
C ALA A 213 -32.52 -28.02 26.25
N ALA A 214 -31.67 -27.42 25.42
CA ALA A 214 -31.95 -26.15 24.75
C ALA A 214 -33.12 -26.28 23.75
N ARG A 215 -33.16 -27.37 22.96
CA ARG A 215 -34.26 -27.68 22.03
C ARG A 215 -35.59 -27.88 22.78
N LYS A 216 -35.57 -28.61 23.90
CA LYS A 216 -36.76 -28.82 24.78
C LYS A 216 -37.22 -27.52 25.43
N ARG A 217 -36.31 -26.67 25.92
CA ARG A 217 -36.63 -25.33 26.47
C ARG A 217 -37.32 -24.46 25.41
N ARG A 218 -36.78 -24.43 24.18
CA ARG A 218 -37.36 -23.69 23.05
C ARG A 218 -38.73 -24.23 22.64
N ALA A 219 -38.90 -25.55 22.56
CA ALA A 219 -40.19 -26.17 22.21
C ALA A 219 -41.28 -25.87 23.25
N ARG A 220 -40.95 -25.92 24.55
CA ARG A 220 -41.86 -25.53 25.63
C ARG A 220 -42.26 -24.06 25.53
N ARG A 221 -41.32 -23.18 25.20
CA ARG A 221 -41.53 -21.72 25.09
C ARG A 221 -42.35 -21.34 23.84
N TRP A 222 -42.13 -21.99 22.70
CA TRP A 222 -42.90 -21.78 21.46
C TRP A 222 -44.39 -22.17 21.59
N ASN A 223 -44.69 -23.08 22.52
CA ASN A 223 -46.06 -23.54 22.81
C ASN A 223 -46.76 -22.72 23.91
N SER A 224 -46.17 -21.61 24.40
CA SER A 224 -46.79 -20.70 25.38
C SER A 224 -46.85 -19.26 24.83
N PRO A 225 -48.01 -18.80 24.32
CA PRO A 225 -48.14 -17.51 23.61
C PRO A 225 -47.91 -16.21 24.43
N GLY A 226 -47.47 -16.28 25.69
CA GLY A 226 -47.38 -15.13 26.61
C GLY A 226 -46.00 -14.84 27.20
N SER A 227 -44.94 -15.49 26.71
CA SER A 227 -43.57 -15.39 27.27
C SER A 227 -42.56 -15.08 26.17
N TRP A 228 -42.71 -13.94 25.52
CA TRP A 228 -41.72 -13.40 24.58
C TRP A 228 -40.88 -12.36 25.31
N ASP A 229 -39.57 -12.61 25.44
CA ASP A 229 -38.58 -11.70 26.04
C ASP A 229 -37.58 -11.26 24.97
N ASP A 230 -36.95 -10.09 25.14
CA ASP A 230 -36.02 -9.49 24.16
C ASP A 230 -34.80 -10.38 23.80
N ASP A 231 -34.46 -11.36 24.64
CA ASP A 231 -33.39 -12.34 24.40
C ASP A 231 -33.74 -13.42 23.34
N ASP A 232 -34.98 -13.44 22.82
CA ASP A 232 -35.49 -14.48 21.90
C ASP A 232 -34.84 -14.47 20.49
N PHE A 233 -34.10 -13.41 20.13
CA PHE A 233 -33.36 -13.31 18.86
C PHE A 233 -31.92 -13.84 18.94
N ALA A 234 -31.46 -14.34 20.09
CA ALA A 234 -30.12 -14.92 20.25
C ALA A 234 -30.02 -16.33 19.62
N PHE A 235 -29.97 -16.38 18.29
CA PHE A 235 -29.83 -17.61 17.47
C PHE A 235 -28.52 -18.40 17.71
N SER A 236 -27.61 -17.87 18.54
CA SER A 236 -26.28 -18.42 18.80
C SER A 236 -26.27 -19.65 19.72
N SER A 237 -27.24 -19.77 20.65
CA SER A 237 -27.23 -20.78 21.71
C SER A 237 -27.49 -22.23 21.26
N LEU A 238 -27.93 -22.44 20.02
CA LEU A 238 -28.22 -23.77 19.47
C LEU A 238 -27.10 -24.32 18.58
N ARG A 239 -26.11 -23.48 18.23
CA ARG A 239 -25.00 -23.90 17.38
C ARG A 239 -23.79 -24.16 18.26
N GLY A 240 -23.60 -25.44 18.62
CA GLY A 240 -22.37 -25.89 19.27
C GLY A 240 -21.14 -25.60 18.40
N PRO A 241 -19.92 -25.72 18.96
CA PRO A 241 -18.71 -25.57 18.19
C PRO A 241 -18.73 -26.52 16.99
N GLU A 242 -18.47 -25.98 15.79
CA GLU A 242 -18.41 -26.80 14.57
C GLU A 242 -17.03 -27.43 14.38
N TRP A 243 -16.00 -26.89 15.05
CA TRP A 243 -14.60 -27.23 14.83
C TRP A 243 -13.87 -27.42 16.16
N ASP A 244 -13.11 -28.52 16.24
CA ASP A 244 -12.08 -28.75 17.25
C ASP A 244 -10.73 -28.29 16.71
N TYR A 245 -9.94 -27.65 17.58
CA TYR A 245 -8.71 -26.98 17.20
C TYR A 245 -7.53 -27.60 17.93
N HIS A 246 -6.59 -28.17 17.17
CA HIS A 246 -5.39 -28.81 17.70
C HIS A 246 -4.13 -28.05 17.27
N PRO A 247 -3.31 -27.59 18.23
CA PRO A 247 -2.01 -27.00 17.91
C PRO A 247 -1.12 -28.00 17.17
N THR A 248 -0.45 -27.54 16.11
CA THR A 248 0.33 -28.40 15.21
C THR A 248 1.80 -28.52 15.58
N GLY A 249 2.28 -27.69 16.51
CA GLY A 249 3.71 -27.51 16.80
C GLY A 249 4.48 -26.80 15.67
N GLN A 250 3.81 -26.34 14.61
CA GLN A 250 4.42 -25.60 13.51
C GLN A 250 4.39 -24.11 13.82
N LEU A 251 5.56 -23.53 14.04
CA LEU A 251 5.74 -22.13 14.34
C LEU A 251 5.86 -21.32 13.04
N ALA A 252 5.34 -20.10 13.07
CA ALA A 252 5.43 -19.10 12.01
C ALA A 252 5.93 -17.78 12.61
N PHE A 253 7.03 -17.26 12.05
CA PHE A 253 7.56 -15.94 12.33
C PHE A 253 7.12 -14.99 11.22
N GLU A 254 6.36 -13.95 11.58
CA GLU A 254 5.80 -12.99 10.64
C GLU A 254 6.25 -11.58 10.99
N LEU A 255 6.93 -10.93 10.04
CA LEU A 255 7.22 -9.50 10.10
C LEU A 255 5.96 -8.69 9.84
N GLU A 256 5.96 -7.44 10.31
CA GLU A 256 4.86 -6.51 10.10
C GLU A 256 4.50 -6.33 8.62
N GLN A 257 3.22 -6.05 8.37
CA GLN A 257 2.73 -5.76 7.03
C GLN A 257 2.98 -4.28 6.71
N SER A 258 3.98 -4.03 5.87
CA SER A 258 4.28 -2.68 5.34
C SER A 258 3.87 -2.58 3.86
N TYR A 259 3.06 -1.57 3.53
CA TYR A 259 2.66 -1.26 2.15
C TYR A 259 3.69 -0.35 1.48
N LEU A 260 4.79 -0.95 1.02
CA LEU A 260 5.88 -0.24 0.36
C LEU A 260 5.52 0.02 -1.13
N LEU A 261 5.96 1.14 -1.71
CA LEU A 261 5.82 1.43 -3.16
C LEU A 261 6.57 0.42 -4.04
N GLY A 262 7.62 -0.20 -3.49
CA GLY A 262 8.45 -1.22 -4.13
C GLY A 262 7.91 -2.65 -3.97
N GLY A 263 8.69 -3.63 -4.45
CA GLY A 263 8.40 -5.04 -4.17
C GLY A 263 8.55 -5.32 -2.67
N SER A 264 7.56 -5.96 -2.06
CA SER A 264 7.63 -6.32 -0.64
C SER A 264 8.62 -7.46 -0.41
N PRO A 265 9.62 -7.29 0.47
CA PRO A 265 10.50 -8.38 0.88
C PRO A 265 9.75 -9.55 1.51
N ARG A 266 10.42 -10.71 1.62
CA ARG A 266 9.87 -11.88 2.32
C ARG A 266 9.50 -11.51 3.75
N ARG A 267 8.22 -11.70 4.10
CA ARG A 267 7.66 -11.33 5.40
C ARG A 267 7.48 -12.50 6.35
N SER A 268 7.21 -13.70 5.82
CA SER A 268 6.88 -14.87 6.62
C SER A 268 7.92 -15.98 6.49
N PHE A 269 8.28 -16.53 7.64
CA PHE A 269 9.18 -17.66 7.82
C PHE A 269 8.41 -18.69 8.64
N ARG A 270 8.15 -19.85 8.04
CA ARG A 270 7.30 -20.88 8.66
C ARG A 270 8.06 -22.18 8.70
N ASP A 271 7.78 -22.96 9.71
CA ASP A 271 8.22 -24.34 9.74
C ASP A 271 7.73 -25.09 8.51
N ALA A 272 8.59 -25.97 8.01
CA ALA A 272 8.33 -26.88 6.92
C ALA A 272 8.84 -28.27 7.29
N LYS A 273 8.74 -29.21 6.35
CA LYS A 273 9.22 -30.60 6.55
C LYS A 273 10.72 -30.67 6.89
N VAL A 274 11.52 -29.74 6.34
CA VAL A 274 12.99 -29.72 6.49
C VAL A 274 13.45 -28.50 7.27
N GLN A 275 12.80 -27.34 7.07
CA GLN A 275 13.20 -26.08 7.67
C GLN A 275 12.45 -25.85 8.98
N ARG A 276 13.17 -25.45 10.02
CA ARG A 276 12.61 -25.07 11.31
C ARG A 276 13.04 -23.66 11.67
N ILE A 277 12.19 -22.88 12.35
CA ILE A 277 12.50 -21.48 12.70
C ILE A 277 13.83 -21.33 13.45
N GLU A 278 14.16 -22.25 14.36
CA GLU A 278 15.42 -22.29 15.09
C GLU A 278 16.66 -22.52 14.22
N THR A 279 16.50 -23.08 13.02
CA THR A 279 17.57 -23.24 12.02
C THR A 279 17.60 -22.09 11.01
N MET A 280 16.52 -21.31 10.92
CA MET A 280 16.37 -20.19 9.99
C MET A 280 16.74 -18.85 10.62
N ALA A 281 17.36 -18.82 11.81
CA ALA A 281 17.66 -17.58 12.52
C ALA A 281 18.45 -16.58 11.67
N SER A 282 19.47 -17.04 10.94
CA SER A 282 20.26 -16.22 10.02
C SER A 282 19.43 -15.68 8.85
N ASP A 283 18.58 -16.52 8.24
CA ASP A 283 17.69 -16.11 7.15
C ASP A 283 16.65 -15.07 7.61
N ILE A 284 16.15 -15.22 8.85
CA ILE A 284 15.21 -14.28 9.47
C ILE A 284 15.92 -12.94 9.74
N ALA A 285 17.14 -12.97 10.29
CA ALA A 285 17.94 -11.77 10.54
C ALA A 285 18.23 -11.00 9.24
N VAL A 286 18.60 -11.70 8.16
CA VAL A 286 18.71 -11.13 6.81
C VAL A 286 17.38 -10.53 6.36
N GLY A 287 16.27 -11.23 6.57
CA GLY A 287 14.93 -10.73 6.25
C GLY A 287 14.58 -9.42 6.95
N ILE A 288 14.97 -9.27 8.23
CA ILE A 288 14.77 -8.05 9.01
C ILE A 288 15.59 -6.90 8.40
N ALA A 289 16.88 -7.11 8.12
CA ALA A 289 17.75 -6.09 7.51
C ALA A 289 17.23 -5.63 6.14
N VAL A 290 16.79 -6.58 5.31
CA VAL A 290 16.21 -6.32 3.98
C VAL A 290 14.92 -5.50 4.11
N LEU A 291 14.06 -5.82 5.08
CA LEU A 291 12.84 -5.04 5.32
C LEU A 291 13.14 -3.63 5.85
N ALA A 292 14.16 -3.47 6.71
CA ALA A 292 14.59 -2.15 7.20
C ALA A 292 15.06 -1.25 6.04
N ALA A 293 15.93 -1.79 5.18
CA ALA A 293 16.39 -1.09 3.98
C ALA A 293 15.22 -0.73 3.04
N ALA A 294 14.25 -1.63 2.88
CA ALA A 294 13.08 -1.38 2.06
C ALA A 294 12.18 -0.27 2.63
N LYS A 295 11.97 -0.21 3.96
CA LYS A 295 11.23 0.89 4.62
C LYS A 295 11.94 2.23 4.46
N LYS A 296 13.27 2.25 4.59
CA LYS A 296 14.09 3.45 4.41
C LYS A 296 14.02 4.00 2.99
N ASP A 297 14.19 3.14 1.98
CA ASP A 297 14.05 3.51 0.55
C ASP A 297 12.65 4.06 0.25
N ASP A 298 11.63 3.41 0.77
CA ASP A 298 10.23 3.82 0.59
C ASP A 298 9.90 5.16 1.27
N ARG A 299 10.46 5.43 2.46
CA ARG A 299 10.37 6.74 3.12
C ARG A 299 10.99 7.84 2.27
N LEU A 300 12.20 7.63 1.76
CA LEU A 300 12.89 8.60 0.90
C LEU A 300 12.10 8.89 -0.38
N LYS A 301 11.55 7.86 -1.02
CA LYS A 301 10.70 8.01 -2.21
C LYS A 301 9.42 8.79 -1.93
N ARG A 302 8.78 8.54 -0.79
CA ARG A 302 7.59 9.32 -0.38
C ARG A 302 7.92 10.76 -0.08
N GLU A 303 9.05 11.04 0.56
CA GLU A 303 9.51 12.41 0.82
C GLU A 303 9.79 13.15 -0.49
N GLU A 304 10.47 12.52 -1.45
CA GLU A 304 10.73 13.08 -2.77
C GLU A 304 9.43 13.31 -3.56
N GLN A 305 8.51 12.34 -3.54
CA GLN A 305 7.22 12.47 -4.20
C GLN A 305 6.38 13.57 -3.55
N ALA A 306 6.34 13.66 -2.22
CA ALA A 306 5.64 14.73 -1.51
C ALA A 306 6.20 16.12 -1.83
N ARG A 307 7.53 16.25 -1.99
CA ARG A 307 8.16 17.50 -2.45
C ARG A 307 7.72 17.86 -3.88
N ARG A 308 7.79 16.90 -4.81
CA ARG A 308 7.33 17.09 -6.20
C ARG A 308 5.85 17.46 -6.28
N ASP A 309 5.01 16.79 -5.51
CA ASP A 309 3.57 17.04 -5.47
C ASP A 309 3.28 18.42 -4.86
N ALA A 310 4.00 18.84 -3.82
CA ALA A 310 3.88 20.17 -3.24
C ALA A 310 4.31 21.28 -4.21
N GLU A 311 5.41 21.10 -4.93
CA GLU A 311 5.84 22.03 -5.98
C GLU A 311 4.83 22.10 -7.13
N ALA A 312 4.36 20.95 -7.61
CA ALA A 312 3.35 20.89 -8.66
C ALA A 312 2.02 21.51 -8.22
N ARG A 313 1.61 21.34 -6.95
CA ARG A 313 0.45 22.04 -6.37
C ARG A 313 0.66 23.55 -6.38
N ARG A 314 1.81 24.03 -5.91
CA ARG A 314 2.14 25.46 -5.88
C ARG A 314 2.12 26.09 -7.27
N LEU A 315 2.70 25.42 -8.27
CA LEU A 315 2.70 25.90 -9.65
C LEU A 315 1.28 25.96 -10.24
N ARG A 316 0.46 24.95 -9.98
CA ARG A 316 -0.94 24.92 -10.40
C ARG A 316 -1.77 26.03 -9.75
N GLU A 317 -1.60 26.25 -8.45
CA GLU A 317 -2.29 27.31 -7.72
C GLU A 317 -1.90 28.70 -8.24
N LEU A 318 -0.61 28.93 -8.52
CA LEU A 318 -0.14 30.18 -9.13
C LEU A 318 -0.72 30.40 -10.52
N ALA A 319 -0.86 29.35 -11.34
CA ALA A 319 -1.50 29.43 -12.64
C ALA A 319 -2.98 29.81 -12.51
N LEU A 320 -3.73 29.11 -11.66
CA LEU A 320 -5.14 29.41 -11.37
C LEU A 320 -5.33 30.84 -10.84
N ARG A 321 -4.42 31.32 -9.97
CA ARG A 321 -4.45 32.69 -9.45
C ARG A 321 -4.23 33.72 -10.57
N ARG A 322 -3.31 33.45 -11.51
CA ARG A 322 -3.09 34.31 -12.68
C ARG A 322 -4.32 34.37 -13.58
N ASP A 323 -4.93 33.21 -13.85
CA ASP A 323 -6.13 33.14 -14.69
C ASP A 323 -7.30 33.90 -14.04
N HIS A 324 -7.50 33.74 -12.72
CA HIS A 324 -8.50 34.48 -11.95
C HIS A 324 -8.29 36.00 -12.03
N ILE A 325 -7.05 36.47 -11.81
CA ILE A 325 -6.72 37.90 -11.94
C ILE A 325 -6.99 38.39 -13.36
N ALA A 326 -6.57 37.64 -14.38
CA ALA A 326 -6.78 38.01 -15.78
C ALA A 326 -8.27 38.11 -16.15
N GLU A 327 -9.09 37.16 -15.68
CA GLU A 327 -10.54 37.17 -15.90
C GLU A 327 -11.20 38.38 -15.23
N ARG A 328 -10.81 38.70 -13.99
CA ARG A 328 -11.34 39.87 -13.26
C ARG A 328 -10.98 41.19 -13.95
N ARG A 329 -9.71 41.34 -14.36
CA ARG A 329 -9.24 42.52 -15.11
C ARG A 329 -9.97 42.65 -16.45
N GLY A 330 -10.14 41.53 -17.16
CA GLY A 330 -10.89 41.48 -18.43
C GLY A 330 -12.33 41.96 -18.26
N LYS A 331 -13.07 41.40 -17.29
CA LYS A 331 -14.45 41.82 -16.99
C LYS A 331 -14.56 43.31 -16.64
N ALA A 332 -13.64 43.81 -15.81
CA ALA A 332 -13.63 45.22 -15.44
C ALA A 332 -13.36 46.14 -16.64
N LEU A 333 -12.46 45.73 -17.54
CA LEU A 333 -12.20 46.46 -18.78
C LEU A 333 -13.44 46.47 -19.69
N ASP A 334 -14.08 45.31 -19.86
CA ASP A 334 -15.29 45.19 -20.68
C ASP A 334 -16.43 46.08 -20.13
N GLU A 335 -16.62 46.12 -18.82
CA GLU A 335 -17.59 47.01 -18.17
C GLU A 335 -17.31 48.50 -18.45
N VAL A 336 -16.04 48.91 -18.36
CA VAL A 336 -15.62 50.30 -18.64
C VAL A 336 -15.84 50.64 -20.11
N LEU A 337 -15.54 49.72 -21.02
CA LEU A 337 -15.76 49.91 -22.47
C LEU A 337 -17.25 50.04 -22.80
N GLU A 338 -18.11 49.22 -22.19
CA GLU A 338 -19.57 49.32 -22.36
C GLU A 338 -20.13 50.63 -21.79
N GLU A 339 -19.64 51.08 -20.63
CA GLU A 339 -20.01 52.36 -20.05
C GLU A 339 -19.57 53.54 -20.93
N MET A 340 -18.36 53.48 -21.49
CA MET A 340 -17.86 54.47 -22.44
C MET A 340 -18.74 54.52 -23.70
N ALA A 341 -19.08 53.37 -24.28
CA ALA A 341 -19.99 53.30 -25.43
C ALA A 341 -21.41 53.81 -25.11
N SER A 342 -21.91 53.58 -23.90
CA SER A 342 -23.17 54.17 -23.41
C SER A 342 -23.05 55.68 -23.22
N LEU A 343 -21.91 56.18 -22.75
CA LEU A 343 -21.66 57.61 -22.53
C LEU A 343 -21.61 58.37 -23.86
N ASP A 344 -20.94 57.81 -24.88
CA ASP A 344 -20.88 58.43 -26.21
C ASP A 344 -22.26 58.52 -26.86
N ARG A 345 -23.12 57.50 -26.66
CA ARG A 345 -24.53 57.57 -27.08
C ARG A 345 -25.28 58.70 -26.37
N LEU A 346 -25.06 58.88 -25.06
CA LEU A 346 -25.67 59.97 -24.29
C LEU A 346 -25.13 61.35 -24.71
N ARG A 347 -23.82 61.48 -24.97
CA ARG A 347 -23.21 62.71 -25.49
C ARG A 347 -23.83 63.11 -26.82
N ARG A 348 -23.97 62.16 -27.75
CA ARG A 348 -24.62 62.41 -29.05
C ARG A 348 -26.07 62.85 -28.88
N LEU A 349 -26.82 62.20 -27.98
CA LEU A 349 -28.21 62.57 -27.69
C LEU A 349 -28.31 64.01 -27.15
N VAL A 350 -27.50 64.36 -26.14
CA VAL A 350 -27.48 65.70 -25.53
C VAL A 350 -27.05 66.76 -26.55
N ALA A 351 -26.02 66.47 -27.35
CA ALA A 351 -25.55 67.38 -28.40
C ALA A 351 -26.62 67.65 -29.45
N ASN A 352 -27.32 66.61 -29.91
CA ASN A 352 -28.41 66.74 -30.88
C ASN A 352 -29.57 67.58 -30.32
N LEU A 353 -30.00 67.32 -29.07
CA LEU A 353 -31.08 68.07 -28.42
C LEU A 353 -30.71 69.54 -28.16
N ARG A 354 -29.44 69.84 -27.86
CA ARG A 354 -28.96 71.22 -27.74
C ARG A 354 -28.99 71.96 -29.08
N ALA A 355 -28.61 71.28 -30.17
CA ALA A 355 -28.59 71.86 -31.51
C ALA A 355 -30.00 72.23 -32.04
N GLU A 356 -31.04 71.55 -31.56
CA GLU A 356 -32.45 71.87 -31.89
C GLU A 356 -32.98 73.14 -31.20
N ASN A 357 -32.13 73.86 -30.44
CA ASN A 357 -32.41 75.17 -29.84
C ASN A 357 -33.68 75.17 -28.96
N LEU A 358 -33.80 74.17 -28.09
CA LEU A 358 -34.91 73.98 -27.14
C LEU A 358 -34.94 74.99 -25.98
N ALA A 359 -33.97 75.90 -25.90
CA ALA A 359 -33.79 76.85 -24.79
C ALA A 359 -34.97 77.83 -24.60
N GLU A 360 -35.85 77.98 -25.60
CA GLU A 360 -37.05 78.84 -25.52
C GLU A 360 -38.37 78.07 -25.34
N ARG A 361 -38.34 76.73 -25.25
CA ARG A 361 -39.56 75.91 -25.08
C ARG A 361 -39.64 75.33 -23.67
N ALA A 362 -40.40 75.98 -22.79
CA ALA A 362 -40.78 75.41 -21.50
C ALA A 362 -41.64 74.13 -21.72
N GLY A 363 -41.12 72.97 -21.30
CA GLY A 363 -41.83 71.70 -21.45
C GLY A 363 -41.03 70.48 -20.98
N ARG A 364 -41.65 69.29 -21.05
CA ARG A 364 -41.10 68.01 -20.56
C ARG A 364 -39.72 67.66 -21.16
N VAL A 365 -39.44 68.12 -22.38
CA VAL A 365 -38.15 67.87 -23.07
C VAL A 365 -37.01 68.69 -22.44
N ALA A 366 -37.29 69.90 -21.96
CA ALA A 366 -36.29 70.72 -21.26
C ALA A 366 -35.90 70.09 -19.90
N GLU A 367 -36.87 69.55 -19.15
CA GLU A 367 -36.62 68.79 -17.93
C GLU A 367 -35.81 67.50 -18.21
N PHE A 368 -36.16 66.79 -19.29
CA PHE A 368 -35.40 65.64 -19.75
C PHE A 368 -33.95 65.99 -20.11
N LEU A 369 -33.73 67.12 -20.80
CA LEU A 369 -32.38 67.59 -21.17
C LEU A 369 -31.54 67.91 -19.92
N VAL A 370 -32.09 68.64 -18.95
CA VAL A 370 -31.40 68.93 -17.68
C VAL A 370 -31.03 67.64 -16.93
N MET A 371 -31.94 66.66 -16.90
CA MET A 371 -31.67 65.34 -16.32
C MET A 371 -30.55 64.60 -17.09
N ALA A 372 -30.60 64.60 -18.42
CA ALA A 372 -29.60 63.97 -19.28
C ALA A 372 -28.21 64.62 -19.14
N GLU A 373 -28.13 65.95 -19.02
CA GLU A 373 -26.88 66.69 -18.80
C GLU A 373 -26.27 66.42 -17.43
N ARG A 374 -27.08 66.41 -16.36
CA ARG A 374 -26.60 66.00 -15.02
C ARG A 374 -26.08 64.58 -15.03
N ARG A 375 -26.79 63.67 -15.70
CA ARG A 375 -26.37 62.27 -15.83
C ARG A 375 -25.12 62.11 -16.69
N LEU A 376 -24.94 62.93 -17.72
CA LEU A 376 -23.74 63.00 -18.53
C LEU A 376 -22.54 63.43 -17.68
N ALA A 377 -22.63 64.57 -16.99
CA ALA A 377 -21.56 65.08 -16.14
C ALA A 377 -21.17 64.11 -15.02
N SER A 378 -22.16 63.48 -14.38
CA SER A 378 -21.91 62.46 -13.35
C SER A 378 -21.19 61.23 -13.89
N ARG A 379 -21.54 60.75 -15.10
CA ARG A 379 -20.88 59.60 -15.72
C ARG A 379 -19.51 59.93 -16.30
N GLU A 380 -19.30 61.16 -16.77
CA GLU A 380 -17.98 61.66 -17.17
C GLU A 380 -17.02 61.71 -15.98
N ALA A 381 -17.49 62.19 -14.83
CA ALA A 381 -16.71 62.15 -13.60
C ALA A 381 -16.39 60.70 -13.16
N ALA A 382 -17.33 59.77 -13.30
CA ALA A 382 -17.12 58.37 -12.95
C ALA A 382 -16.09 57.65 -13.85
N LEU A 383 -15.97 58.06 -15.12
CA LEU A 383 -14.98 57.55 -16.08
C LEU A 383 -13.68 58.38 -16.13
N SER A 384 -13.55 59.39 -15.27
CA SER A 384 -12.28 60.12 -15.10
C SER A 384 -11.22 59.23 -14.43
N ALA A 385 -9.95 59.64 -14.48
CA ALA A 385 -8.87 58.90 -13.81
C ALA A 385 -9.16 58.67 -12.32
N ASP A 386 -9.58 59.72 -11.60
CA ASP A 386 -9.91 59.62 -10.17
C ASP A 386 -11.15 58.73 -9.92
N GLY A 387 -12.15 58.78 -10.81
CA GLY A 387 -13.34 57.94 -10.72
C GLY A 387 -13.04 56.45 -10.95
N LEU A 388 -12.18 56.16 -11.93
CA LEU A 388 -11.69 54.80 -12.19
C LEU A 388 -10.79 54.30 -11.05
N GLU A 389 -9.93 55.15 -10.49
CA GLU A 389 -9.10 54.81 -9.34
C GLU A 389 -9.96 54.37 -8.14
N GLN A 390 -10.96 55.18 -7.77
CA GLN A 390 -11.92 54.83 -6.71
C GLN A 390 -12.69 53.54 -7.01
N ARG A 391 -13.05 53.31 -8.28
CA ARG A 391 -13.73 52.07 -8.71
C ARG A 391 -12.81 50.86 -8.57
N PHE A 392 -11.57 50.96 -9.04
CA PHE A 392 -10.59 49.87 -9.00
C PHE A 392 -10.16 49.56 -7.57
N GLU A 393 -9.96 50.57 -6.73
CA GLU A 393 -9.69 50.41 -5.30
C GLU A 393 -10.86 49.71 -4.60
N LYS A 394 -12.09 50.19 -4.82
CA LYS A 394 -13.30 49.58 -4.24
C LYS A 394 -13.47 48.11 -4.65
N ASN A 395 -13.16 47.79 -5.90
CA ASN A 395 -13.31 46.45 -6.45
C ASN A 395 -12.06 45.59 -6.27
N LYS A 396 -10.95 46.13 -5.74
CA LYS A 396 -9.68 45.43 -5.54
C LYS A 396 -9.17 44.85 -6.86
N LEU A 397 -8.92 45.74 -7.81
CA LEU A 397 -8.44 45.44 -9.16
C LEU A 397 -7.19 46.25 -9.45
N PHE A 398 -6.27 45.69 -10.23
CA PHE A 398 -5.02 46.34 -10.65
C PHE A 398 -4.06 46.74 -9.52
N GLY A 399 -4.28 46.27 -8.29
CA GLY A 399 -3.41 46.46 -7.12
C GLY A 399 -2.79 45.15 -6.60
N ASP A 400 -2.23 45.18 -5.39
CA ASP A 400 -1.63 43.99 -4.73
C ASP A 400 -2.67 42.97 -4.25
N ASP A 401 -3.95 43.38 -4.15
CA ASP A 401 -5.07 42.57 -3.69
C ASP A 401 -6.00 42.13 -4.84
N ASP A 402 -5.49 42.12 -6.08
CA ASP A 402 -6.21 41.75 -7.29
C ASP A 402 -6.67 40.28 -7.31
N ASP A 403 -6.08 39.42 -6.48
CA ASP A 403 -6.56 38.07 -6.24
C ASP A 403 -7.74 38.01 -5.26
N HIS A 404 -8.42 39.14 -5.01
CA HIS A 404 -9.57 39.19 -4.14
C HIS A 404 -10.59 38.07 -4.46
N ALA A 405 -11.06 37.42 -3.40
CA ALA A 405 -11.97 36.28 -3.43
C ALA A 405 -11.49 35.05 -4.23
N PHE A 406 -10.19 34.97 -4.58
CA PHE A 406 -9.62 33.76 -5.15
C PHE A 406 -9.76 32.59 -4.17
N ARG A 407 -10.37 31.50 -4.63
CA ARG A 407 -10.43 30.23 -3.92
C ARG A 407 -10.12 29.12 -4.91
N PRO A 408 -9.07 28.30 -4.66
CA PRO A 408 -8.83 27.15 -5.50
C PRO A 408 -10.04 26.20 -5.45
N PRO A 409 -10.47 25.63 -6.59
CA PRO A 409 -11.65 24.79 -6.64
C PRO A 409 -11.51 23.55 -5.74
N TYR A 410 -12.61 23.16 -5.09
CA TYR A 410 -12.64 21.99 -4.21
C TYR A 410 -12.23 20.71 -4.99
N GLY A 411 -11.26 19.97 -4.46
CA GLY A 411 -10.79 18.71 -5.07
C GLY A 411 -9.61 18.84 -6.04
N TYR A 412 -8.98 20.02 -6.16
CA TYR A 412 -7.79 20.24 -6.99
C TYR A 412 -6.43 19.94 -6.31
N TYR A 413 -6.44 19.28 -5.14
CA TYR A 413 -5.26 19.00 -4.32
C TYR A 413 -4.72 17.58 -4.43
#